data_AF-A0A7G6Y8B8-F1
#
_entry.id   AF-A0A7G6Y8B8-F1
#
_cell.length_a   1.000
_cell.length_b   1.000
_cell.length_c   1.000
_cell.angle_alpha   90.00
_cell.angle_beta   90.00
_cell.angle_gamma   90.00
#
_symmetry.space_group_name_H-M   'P 1'
#
loop_
_entity.id
_entity.type
_entity.pdbx_description
1 polymer ?
#
loop_
_entity_poly.entity_id
_entity_poly.type
_entity_poly.pdbx_seq_one_letter_code
_entity_poly.pdbx_strand_id
1 'polypeptide(L)'
;MSVPALRDPAPQSPGTPQKTITELLSQWADLTNAAIAATGDTEGWFRGAMLDNRPWDPAAEEVGLLPCGTVGAKTSSQVEAIVTHDAFEADPHPIADKLTAYWESQGFTVVRTVDWTSPSGRMDIAIRATRPDGVYNGLTATSDQVSISVSSECSTHPSIDTWAEERVQERLNSLLPTPGTPPPSPAASAITDGTDDEFFWG
;
A
#
# COMPACT_ATOMS: atom_id res chain seq x y z
N MET A 1 -14.85 -30.11 -25.46
CA MET A 1 -14.03 -28.88 -25.58
C MET A 1 -13.28 -28.73 -24.27
N SER A 2 -11.96 -28.89 -24.28
CA SER A 2 -11.13 -28.82 -23.06
C SER A 2 -10.88 -27.36 -22.69
N VAL A 3 -11.20 -26.99 -21.46
CA VAL A 3 -10.84 -25.69 -20.89
C VAL A 3 -9.32 -25.61 -20.86
N PRO A 4 -8.68 -24.56 -21.39
CA PRO A 4 -7.24 -24.37 -21.21
C PRO A 4 -6.98 -24.26 -19.71
N ALA A 5 -6.14 -25.15 -19.18
CA ALA A 5 -5.66 -24.99 -17.81
C ALA A 5 -5.01 -23.62 -17.70
N LEU A 6 -5.50 -22.79 -16.77
CA LEU A 6 -4.75 -21.65 -16.26
C LEU A 6 -3.37 -22.20 -15.90
N ARG A 7 -2.33 -21.82 -16.67
CA ARG A 7 -0.98 -22.11 -16.26
C ARG A 7 -0.78 -21.36 -14.95
N ASP A 8 -0.47 -22.09 -13.88
CA ASP A 8 0.03 -21.48 -12.66
C ASP A 8 1.16 -20.52 -13.06
N PRO A 9 1.20 -19.30 -12.51
CA PRO A 9 2.32 -18.39 -12.73
C PRO A 9 3.61 -19.15 -12.44
N ALA A 10 4.59 -19.05 -13.35
CA ALA A 10 5.88 -19.66 -13.14
C ALA A 10 6.44 -19.21 -11.77
N PRO A 11 7.11 -20.09 -11.02
CA PRO A 11 7.79 -19.75 -9.77
C PRO A 11 8.64 -18.49 -9.95
N GLN A 12 8.26 -17.38 -9.33
CA GLN A 12 9.11 -16.19 -9.29
C GLN A 12 10.08 -16.36 -8.13
N SER A 13 11.04 -17.26 -8.31
CA SER A 13 12.18 -17.33 -7.41
C SER A 13 12.93 -16.00 -7.46
N PRO A 14 13.32 -15.43 -6.30
CA PRO A 14 14.09 -14.19 -6.25
C PRO A 14 15.30 -14.19 -7.18
N GLY A 15 15.47 -13.14 -7.98
CA GLY A 15 16.68 -12.92 -8.77
C GLY A 15 17.91 -12.73 -7.88
N THR A 16 19.11 -13.02 -8.37
CA THR A 16 20.36 -12.68 -7.65
C THR A 16 20.99 -11.42 -8.26
N PRO A 17 21.53 -10.50 -7.44
CA PRO A 17 21.58 -10.48 -5.97
C PRO A 17 20.24 -10.15 -5.30
N GLN A 18 20.06 -10.59 -4.04
CA GLN A 18 18.86 -10.36 -3.23
C GLN A 18 18.85 -8.93 -2.66
N LYS A 19 17.77 -8.17 -2.84
CA LYS A 19 17.61 -6.85 -2.22
C LYS A 19 17.37 -6.93 -0.71
N THR A 20 18.03 -6.04 0.02
CA THR A 20 17.76 -5.74 1.43
C THR A 20 16.36 -5.17 1.62
N ILE A 21 15.85 -5.17 2.85
CA ILE A 21 14.54 -4.58 3.16
C ILE A 21 14.48 -3.09 2.82
N THR A 22 15.56 -2.35 3.05
CA THR A 22 15.66 -0.92 2.69
C THR A 22 15.54 -0.70 1.18
N GLU A 23 16.19 -1.55 0.38
CA GLU A 23 16.07 -1.48 -1.08
C GLU A 23 14.66 -1.85 -1.57
N LEU A 24 14.00 -2.81 -0.91
CA LEU A 24 12.61 -3.18 -1.23
C LEU A 24 11.62 -2.08 -0.86
N LEU A 25 11.80 -1.44 0.30
CA LEU A 25 11.00 -0.29 0.73
C LEU A 25 11.15 0.89 -0.24
N SER A 26 12.39 1.20 -0.65
CA SER A 26 12.64 2.22 -1.67
C SER A 26 11.99 1.86 -3.01
N GLN A 27 12.16 0.62 -3.48
CA GLN A 27 11.55 0.16 -4.72
C GLN A 27 10.02 0.25 -4.67
N TRP A 28 9.40 -0.18 -3.57
CA TRP A 28 7.95 -0.11 -3.36
C TRP A 28 7.46 1.34 -3.38
N ALA A 29 8.15 2.25 -2.69
CA ALA A 29 7.80 3.66 -2.66
C ALA A 29 7.90 4.29 -4.06
N ASP A 30 8.98 4.01 -4.79
CA ASP A 30 9.19 4.51 -6.14
C ASP A 30 8.13 3.99 -7.12
N LEU A 31 7.80 2.69 -7.07
CA LEU A 31 6.76 2.09 -7.89
C LEU A 31 5.38 2.67 -7.59
N THR A 32 5.06 2.87 -6.31
CA THR A 32 3.78 3.45 -5.87
C THR A 32 3.66 4.90 -6.31
N ASN A 33 4.69 5.72 -6.07
CA ASN A 33 4.71 7.12 -6.50
C ASN A 33 4.62 7.25 -8.02
N ALA A 34 5.28 6.37 -8.77
CA ALA A 34 5.23 6.39 -10.22
C ALA A 34 3.86 5.95 -10.76
N ALA A 35 3.20 4.98 -10.13
CA ALA A 35 1.83 4.58 -10.46
C ALA A 35 0.82 5.70 -10.14
N ILE A 36 0.94 6.33 -8.97
CA ILE A 36 0.16 7.52 -8.59
C ILE A 36 0.34 8.63 -9.63
N ALA A 37 1.58 8.99 -9.95
CA ALA A 37 1.85 10.03 -10.95
C ALA A 37 1.29 9.68 -12.34
N ALA A 38 1.31 8.41 -12.73
CA ALA A 38 0.73 7.94 -13.98
C ALA A 38 -0.80 8.09 -14.04
N THR A 39 -1.49 8.18 -12.89
CA THR A 39 -2.93 8.52 -12.88
C THR A 39 -3.19 9.96 -13.33
N GLY A 40 -2.18 10.84 -13.24
CA GLY A 40 -2.29 12.27 -13.52
C GLY A 40 -2.81 13.10 -12.36
N ASP A 41 -3.06 12.49 -11.20
CA ASP A 41 -3.40 13.16 -9.96
C ASP A 41 -2.55 12.60 -8.81
N THR A 42 -1.77 13.47 -8.17
CA THR A 42 -0.87 13.10 -7.06
C THR A 42 -1.44 13.45 -5.70
N GLU A 43 -2.57 14.14 -5.64
CA GLU A 43 -3.24 14.54 -4.39
C GLU A 43 -4.33 13.52 -4.03
N GLY A 44 -4.90 13.62 -2.83
CA GLY A 44 -6.06 12.80 -2.43
C GLY A 44 -5.79 11.31 -2.19
N TRP A 45 -4.54 10.85 -2.27
CA TRP A 45 -4.20 9.45 -2.01
C TRP A 45 -4.09 9.16 -0.51
N PHE A 46 -4.63 8.02 -0.10
CA PHE A 46 -4.61 7.50 1.26
C PHE A 46 -3.83 6.19 1.32
N ARG A 47 -3.17 5.94 2.44
CA ARG A 47 -2.58 4.63 2.75
C ARG A 47 -3.67 3.72 3.32
N GLY A 48 -3.82 2.52 2.77
CA GLY A 48 -4.86 1.58 3.18
C GLY A 48 -6.27 2.05 2.81
N ALA A 49 -7.24 1.87 3.70
CA ALA A 49 -8.63 2.25 3.45
C ALA A 49 -8.85 3.76 3.64
N MET A 50 -9.61 4.38 2.74
CA MET A 50 -9.93 5.82 2.82
C MET A 50 -10.56 6.24 4.16
N LEU A 51 -11.36 5.35 4.77
CA LEU A 51 -12.02 5.60 6.06
C LEU A 51 -11.05 5.79 7.23
N ASP A 52 -9.80 5.33 7.10
CA ASP A 52 -8.77 5.53 8.12
C ASP A 52 -8.20 6.97 8.08
N ASN A 53 -8.51 7.74 7.03
CA ASN A 53 -8.11 9.13 6.82
C ASN A 53 -6.61 9.39 7.03
N ARG A 54 -5.79 8.47 6.51
CA ARG A 54 -4.33 8.54 6.56
C ARG A 54 -3.80 8.90 5.17
N PRO A 55 -3.32 10.15 4.95
CA PRO A 55 -2.71 10.51 3.68
C PRO A 55 -1.58 9.56 3.32
N TRP A 56 -1.40 9.34 2.01
CA TRP A 56 -0.26 8.62 1.47
C TRP A 56 1.04 9.27 1.94
N ASP A 57 1.87 8.47 2.59
CA ASP A 57 3.19 8.85 3.07
C ASP A 57 4.09 7.61 3.00
N PRO A 58 5.01 7.52 2.01
CA PRO A 58 5.91 6.38 1.89
C PRO A 58 6.88 6.29 3.08
N ALA A 59 7.16 7.39 3.80
CA ALA A 59 8.04 7.39 4.96
C ALA A 59 7.36 6.84 6.23
N ALA A 60 6.03 6.71 6.24
CA ALA A 60 5.31 6.05 7.33
C ALA A 60 5.55 4.53 7.33
N GLU A 61 6.03 3.97 6.21
CA GLU A 61 6.39 2.55 6.04
C GLU A 61 5.30 1.58 6.58
N GLU A 62 4.02 1.93 6.44
CA GLU A 62 2.87 1.07 6.81
C GLU A 62 2.65 0.02 5.72
N VAL A 63 3.58 -0.94 5.65
CA VAL A 63 3.62 -2.00 4.64
C VAL A 63 3.47 -3.38 5.27
N GLY A 64 2.96 -4.32 4.49
CA GLY A 64 2.96 -5.74 4.80
C GLY A 64 4.14 -6.47 4.18
N LEU A 65 4.45 -7.65 4.72
CA LEU A 65 5.28 -8.64 4.06
C LEU A 65 4.39 -9.76 3.54
N LEU A 66 4.33 -9.91 2.22
CA LEU A 66 3.68 -11.05 1.59
C LEU A 66 4.69 -12.14 1.28
N PRO A 67 4.38 -13.42 1.57
CA PRO A 67 5.22 -14.51 1.14
C PRO A 67 5.24 -14.58 -0.38
N CYS A 68 6.43 -14.69 -0.96
CA CYS A 68 6.63 -14.83 -2.39
C CYS A 68 7.63 -15.99 -2.60
N GLY A 69 7.20 -17.04 -3.28
CA GLY A 69 7.99 -18.26 -3.42
C GLY A 69 7.12 -19.46 -3.72
N THR A 70 7.73 -20.49 -4.33
CA THR A 70 7.06 -21.77 -4.55
C THR A 70 6.74 -22.49 -3.25
N VAL A 71 5.71 -23.34 -3.29
CA VAL A 71 5.37 -24.29 -2.23
C VAL A 71 6.64 -24.96 -1.69
N GLY A 72 7.03 -24.62 -0.45
CA GLY A 72 8.23 -25.13 0.22
C GLY A 72 9.28 -24.07 0.57
N ALA A 73 9.32 -22.94 -0.14
CA ALA A 73 10.17 -21.78 0.16
C ALA A 73 9.36 -20.70 0.87
N LYS A 74 9.13 -20.89 2.19
CA LYS A 74 8.42 -19.91 3.04
C LYS A 74 9.29 -18.72 3.48
N THR A 75 10.52 -18.64 2.99
CA THR A 75 11.54 -17.70 3.49
C THR A 75 11.71 -16.45 2.64
N SER A 76 11.05 -16.36 1.48
CA SER A 76 11.08 -15.13 0.69
C SER A 76 9.81 -14.32 0.85
N SER A 77 10.00 -13.00 0.92
CA SER A 77 8.93 -12.04 1.10
C SER A 77 9.09 -10.86 0.14
N GLN A 78 7.96 -10.22 -0.14
CA GLN A 78 7.87 -8.96 -0.86
C GLN A 78 7.20 -7.92 0.05
N VAL A 79 7.63 -6.67 -0.08
CA VAL A 79 6.96 -5.52 0.55
C VAL A 79 5.70 -5.23 -0.24
N GLU A 80 4.55 -5.15 0.42
CA GLU A 80 3.27 -4.80 -0.20
C GLU A 80 2.57 -3.67 0.56
N ALA A 81 1.94 -2.77 -0.18
CA ALA A 81 0.85 -1.97 0.37
C ALA A 81 -0.21 -1.66 -0.68
N ILE A 82 -1.33 -1.14 -0.19
CA ILE A 82 -2.41 -0.59 -1.00
C ILE A 82 -2.53 0.90 -0.71
N VAL A 83 -2.64 1.69 -1.77
CA VAL A 83 -3.07 3.09 -1.71
C VAL A 83 -4.46 3.22 -2.31
N THR A 84 -5.27 4.13 -1.78
CA THR A 84 -6.64 4.38 -2.24
C THR A 84 -6.85 5.85 -2.56
N HIS A 85 -7.79 6.12 -3.46
CA HIS A 85 -8.22 7.44 -3.88
C HIS A 85 -9.72 7.39 -4.18
N ASP A 86 -10.40 8.53 -4.13
CA ASP A 86 -11.77 8.64 -4.64
C ASP A 86 -11.82 8.23 -6.13
N ALA A 87 -13.00 7.85 -6.63
CA ALA A 87 -13.12 7.64 -8.06
C ALA A 87 -12.81 8.94 -8.83
N PHE A 88 -11.95 8.85 -9.85
CA PHE A 88 -11.70 9.98 -10.76
C PHE A 88 -12.95 10.35 -11.57
N GLU A 89 -13.67 9.33 -12.01
CA GLU A 89 -14.87 9.42 -12.82
C GLU A 89 -15.80 8.25 -12.47
N ALA A 90 -17.09 8.36 -12.80
CA ALA A 90 -18.06 7.28 -12.57
C ALA A 90 -17.74 6.03 -13.41
N ASP A 91 -17.14 6.23 -14.59
CA ASP A 91 -16.61 5.20 -15.46
C ASP A 91 -15.12 4.94 -15.12
N PRO A 92 -14.75 3.75 -14.62
CA PRO A 92 -13.36 3.42 -14.29
C PRO A 92 -12.50 3.00 -15.49
N HIS A 93 -13.05 2.86 -16.70
CA HIS A 93 -12.28 2.42 -17.87
C HIS A 93 -11.11 3.35 -18.23
N PRO A 94 -11.27 4.69 -18.23
CA PRO A 94 -10.19 5.59 -18.59
C PRO A 94 -8.95 5.46 -17.68
N ILE A 95 -9.14 5.31 -16.37
CA ILE A 95 -8.00 5.15 -15.44
C ILE A 95 -7.33 3.78 -15.62
N ALA A 96 -8.12 2.73 -15.86
CA ALA A 96 -7.58 1.40 -16.13
C ALA A 96 -6.76 1.36 -17.42
N ASP A 97 -7.23 2.01 -18.49
CA ASP A 97 -6.52 2.07 -19.76
C ASP A 97 -5.23 2.89 -19.64
N LYS A 98 -5.27 3.99 -18.88
CA LYS A 98 -4.10 4.83 -18.61
C LYS A 98 -3.00 4.07 -17.87
N LEU A 99 -3.35 3.36 -16.79
CA LEU A 99 -2.39 2.56 -16.03
C LEU A 99 -1.92 1.33 -16.78
N THR A 100 -2.78 0.72 -17.60
CA THR A 100 -2.38 -0.37 -18.51
C THR A 100 -1.27 0.09 -19.45
N ALA A 101 -1.50 1.18 -20.20
CA ALA A 101 -0.50 1.71 -21.13
C ALA A 101 0.80 2.12 -20.42
N TYR A 102 0.69 2.74 -19.24
CA TYR A 102 1.86 3.09 -18.44
C TYR A 102 2.65 1.85 -18.02
N TRP A 103 2.03 0.84 -17.41
CA TRP A 103 2.74 -0.35 -16.94
C TRP A 103 3.33 -1.18 -18.09
N GLU A 104 2.63 -1.30 -19.21
CA GLU A 104 3.20 -1.92 -20.42
C GLU A 104 4.46 -1.19 -20.91
N SER A 105 4.46 0.16 -20.88
CA SER A 105 5.64 0.96 -21.21
C SER A 105 6.82 0.72 -20.25
N GLN A 106 6.54 0.29 -19.01
CA GLN A 106 7.54 -0.06 -18.00
C GLN A 106 7.94 -1.55 -18.02
N GLY A 107 7.52 -2.30 -19.04
CA GLY A 107 7.89 -3.70 -19.24
C GLY A 107 7.07 -4.70 -18.41
N PHE A 108 5.91 -4.29 -17.87
CA PHE A 108 4.98 -5.21 -17.24
C PHE A 108 4.15 -5.94 -18.31
N THR A 109 3.76 -7.18 -18.00
CA THR A 109 2.64 -7.85 -18.68
C THR A 109 1.37 -7.51 -17.92
N VAL A 110 0.41 -6.85 -18.58
CA VAL A 110 -0.86 -6.44 -17.96
C VAL A 110 -1.99 -7.37 -18.41
N VAL A 111 -2.84 -7.76 -17.46
CA VAL A 111 -4.01 -8.60 -17.67
C VAL A 111 -5.20 -7.94 -16.98
N ARG A 112 -6.29 -7.70 -17.73
CA ARG A 112 -7.57 -7.32 -17.15
C ARG A 112 -8.25 -8.56 -16.58
N THR A 113 -8.43 -8.59 -15.26
CA THR A 113 -8.96 -9.73 -14.50
C THR A 113 -10.45 -9.57 -14.21
N VAL A 114 -10.92 -8.33 -14.07
CA VAL A 114 -12.35 -7.99 -13.93
C VAL A 114 -12.68 -6.85 -14.87
N ASP A 115 -13.82 -6.99 -15.53
CA ASP A 115 -14.48 -5.94 -16.30
C ASP A 115 -15.98 -6.19 -16.21
N TRP A 116 -16.64 -5.46 -15.32
CA TRP A 116 -18.01 -5.75 -14.94
C TRP A 116 -18.84 -4.49 -14.75
N THR A 117 -20.11 -4.57 -15.15
CA THR A 117 -21.13 -3.54 -14.92
C THR A 117 -22.35 -4.20 -14.28
N SER A 118 -22.80 -3.65 -13.15
CA SER A 118 -24.00 -4.09 -12.47
C SER A 118 -25.28 -3.64 -13.21
N PRO A 119 -26.44 -4.27 -12.94
CA PRO A 119 -27.72 -3.79 -13.48
C PRO A 119 -28.07 -2.35 -13.07
N SER A 120 -27.50 -1.85 -11.97
CA SER A 120 -27.68 -0.46 -11.52
C SER A 120 -26.69 0.52 -12.16
N GLY A 121 -25.84 0.05 -13.07
CA GLY A 121 -24.82 0.86 -13.74
C GLY A 121 -23.51 1.06 -12.95
N ARG A 122 -23.33 0.38 -11.82
CA ARG A 122 -22.07 0.42 -11.07
C ARG A 122 -21.01 -0.39 -11.82
N MET A 123 -19.85 0.19 -12.04
CA MET A 123 -18.76 -0.48 -12.78
C MET A 123 -17.64 -0.90 -11.83
N ASP A 124 -16.98 -2.00 -12.18
CA ASP A 124 -15.81 -2.55 -11.48
C ASP A 124 -14.82 -3.07 -12.51
N ILE A 125 -13.58 -2.60 -12.41
CA ILE A 125 -12.46 -3.05 -13.24
C ILE A 125 -11.31 -3.42 -12.32
N ALA A 126 -10.72 -4.58 -12.57
CA ALA A 126 -9.47 -4.98 -11.98
C ALA A 126 -8.45 -5.34 -13.06
N ILE A 127 -7.25 -4.79 -12.93
CA ILE A 127 -6.11 -5.15 -13.78
C ILE A 127 -4.94 -5.59 -12.90
N ARG A 128 -4.18 -6.55 -13.41
CA ARG A 128 -2.97 -7.09 -12.81
C ARG A 128 -1.80 -6.87 -13.76
N ALA A 129 -0.75 -6.25 -13.29
CA ALA A 129 0.49 -6.05 -14.00
C ALA A 129 1.61 -6.82 -13.29
N THR A 130 2.27 -7.74 -14.00
CA THR A 130 3.38 -8.52 -13.45
C THR A 130 4.64 -8.35 -14.28
N ARG A 131 5.78 -8.24 -13.61
CA ARG A 131 7.12 -8.30 -14.23
C ARG A 131 7.83 -9.61 -13.94
N PRO A 132 8.80 -10.03 -14.78
CA PRO A 132 9.53 -11.27 -14.59
C PRO A 132 10.33 -11.37 -13.28
N ASP A 133 10.72 -10.23 -12.69
CA ASP A 133 11.48 -10.12 -11.44
C ASP A 133 10.63 -10.33 -10.17
N GLY A 134 9.31 -10.49 -10.30
CA GLY A 134 8.41 -10.66 -9.16
C GLY A 134 7.62 -9.40 -8.79
N VAL A 135 7.96 -8.25 -9.37
CA VAL A 135 7.21 -7.01 -9.10
C VAL A 135 5.79 -7.16 -9.62
N TYR A 136 4.84 -6.76 -8.78
CA TYR A 136 3.41 -6.78 -9.06
C TYR A 136 2.81 -5.40 -8.81
N ASN A 137 2.03 -4.92 -9.77
CA ASN A 137 1.11 -3.81 -9.57
C ASN A 137 -0.32 -4.29 -9.86
N GLY A 138 -1.27 -3.88 -9.04
CA GLY A 138 -2.69 -4.13 -9.23
C GLY A 138 -3.47 -2.83 -9.17
N LEU A 139 -4.52 -2.73 -9.98
CA LEU A 139 -5.52 -1.68 -9.86
C LEU A 139 -6.87 -2.36 -9.65
N THR A 140 -7.65 -1.86 -8.69
CA THR A 140 -9.09 -2.07 -8.62
C THR A 140 -9.75 -0.70 -8.69
N ALA A 141 -10.60 -0.48 -9.67
CA ALA A 141 -11.29 0.78 -9.89
C ALA A 141 -12.79 0.53 -9.99
N THR A 142 -13.55 1.28 -9.22
CA THR A 142 -15.02 1.25 -9.20
C THR A 142 -15.57 2.65 -9.44
N SER A 143 -16.88 2.77 -9.56
CA SER A 143 -17.55 4.08 -9.61
C SER A 143 -17.40 4.92 -8.33
N ASP A 144 -16.90 4.34 -7.23
CA ASP A 144 -16.81 5.01 -5.92
C ASP A 144 -15.36 5.27 -5.48
N GLN A 145 -14.42 4.41 -5.87
CA GLN A 145 -13.03 4.48 -5.43
C GLN A 145 -12.07 3.83 -6.42
N VAL A 146 -10.81 4.22 -6.33
CA VAL A 146 -9.66 3.61 -7.00
C VAL A 146 -8.67 3.10 -5.95
N SER A 147 -8.12 1.91 -6.15
CA SER A 147 -7.04 1.39 -5.33
C SER A 147 -5.90 0.86 -6.18
N ILE A 148 -4.68 1.15 -5.77
CA ILE A 148 -3.45 0.61 -6.38
C ILE A 148 -2.76 -0.26 -5.33
N SER A 149 -2.55 -1.53 -5.63
CA SER A 149 -1.69 -2.44 -4.86
C SER A 149 -0.33 -2.50 -5.54
N VAL A 150 0.74 -2.37 -4.76
CA VAL A 150 2.11 -2.51 -5.25
C VAL A 150 2.82 -3.51 -4.37
N SER A 151 3.45 -4.50 -4.99
CA SER A 151 4.41 -5.40 -4.35
C SER A 151 5.79 -5.23 -4.97
N SER A 152 6.81 -5.12 -4.12
CA SER A 152 8.21 -5.14 -4.53
C SER A 152 8.59 -6.46 -5.20
N GLU A 153 9.83 -6.57 -5.69
CA GLU A 153 10.34 -7.88 -6.06
C GLU A 153 10.47 -8.79 -4.83
N CYS A 154 10.57 -10.08 -5.13
CA CYS A 154 10.69 -11.11 -4.12
C CYS A 154 12.14 -11.22 -3.61
N SER A 155 12.34 -11.34 -2.30
CA SER A 155 13.69 -11.46 -1.71
C SER A 155 13.75 -12.40 -0.50
N THR A 156 14.87 -13.09 -0.34
CA THR A 156 15.24 -13.87 0.87
C THR A 156 16.32 -13.18 1.71
N HIS A 157 16.55 -11.87 1.55
CA HIS A 157 17.65 -11.22 2.26
C HIS A 157 17.41 -11.21 3.79
N PRO A 158 18.38 -11.61 4.64
CA PRO A 158 18.18 -11.75 6.09
C PRO A 158 17.70 -10.49 6.82
N SER A 159 17.94 -9.31 6.25
CA SER A 159 17.43 -8.04 6.80
C SER A 159 15.90 -7.98 6.89
N ILE A 160 15.18 -8.77 6.08
CA ILE A 160 13.72 -8.82 6.09
C ILE A 160 13.23 -9.40 7.42
N ASP A 161 13.82 -10.50 7.87
CA ASP A 161 13.44 -11.14 9.13
C ASP A 161 13.74 -10.22 10.32
N THR A 162 14.92 -9.58 10.33
CA THR A 162 15.28 -8.61 11.37
C THR A 162 14.28 -7.44 11.44
N TRP A 163 13.94 -6.86 10.28
CA TRP A 163 12.96 -5.78 10.22
C TRP A 163 11.56 -6.22 10.67
N ALA A 164 11.14 -7.43 10.31
CA ALA A 164 9.84 -7.98 10.71
C ALA A 164 9.76 -8.17 12.24
N GLU A 165 10.83 -8.69 12.86
CA GLU A 165 10.93 -8.86 14.31
C GLU A 165 10.88 -7.51 15.04
N GLU A 166 11.62 -6.50 14.57
CA GLU A 166 11.61 -5.14 15.11
C GLU A 166 10.20 -4.54 15.08
N ARG A 167 9.48 -4.64 13.95
CA ARG A 167 8.11 -4.16 13.82
C ARG A 167 7.11 -4.85 14.73
N VAL A 168 7.26 -6.17 14.93
CA VAL A 168 6.44 -6.90 15.90
C VAL A 168 6.71 -6.39 17.31
N GLN A 169 7.98 -6.18 17.67
CA GLN A 169 8.35 -5.69 18.99
C GLN A 169 7.85 -4.26 19.24
N GLU A 170 7.96 -3.36 18.26
CA GLU A 170 7.40 -2.01 18.34
C GLU A 170 5.89 -2.03 18.57
N ARG A 171 5.17 -2.87 17.82
CA ARG A 171 3.72 -3.03 17.99
C ARG A 171 3.38 -3.56 19.37
N LEU A 172 4.11 -4.55 19.89
CA LEU A 172 3.91 -5.05 21.26
C LEU A 172 4.18 -3.97 22.30
N ASN A 173 5.25 -3.19 22.15
CA ASN A 173 5.58 -2.07 23.03
C ASN A 173 4.48 -0.99 23.03
N SER A 174 3.83 -0.76 21.87
CA SER A 174 2.72 0.20 21.76
C SER A 174 1.43 -0.27 22.45
N LEU A 175 1.20 -1.60 22.50
CA LEU A 175 -0.01 -2.21 23.08
C LEU A 175 0.12 -2.51 24.57
N LEU A 176 1.35 -2.72 25.05
CA LEU A 176 1.66 -3.03 26.43
C LEU A 176 2.47 -1.86 27.01
N PRO A 177 1.81 -0.82 27.57
CA PRO A 177 2.54 0.19 28.32
C PRO A 177 3.35 -0.49 29.42
N THR A 178 4.64 -0.19 29.47
CA THR A 178 5.58 -0.80 30.42
C THR A 178 5.03 -0.66 31.83
N PRO A 179 4.96 -1.75 32.64
CA PRO A 179 4.52 -1.65 34.03
C PRO A 179 5.46 -0.70 34.78
N GLY A 180 5.01 0.52 35.05
CA GLY A 180 5.80 1.51 35.79
C GLY A 180 5.89 2.91 35.16
N THR A 181 5.35 3.17 33.97
CA THR A 181 5.24 4.56 33.49
C THR A 181 4.05 5.22 34.21
N PRO A 182 4.28 6.22 35.10
CA PRO A 182 3.17 6.93 35.71
C PRO A 182 2.39 7.66 34.60
N PRO A 183 1.06 7.76 34.67
CA PRO A 183 0.35 8.67 33.79
C PRO A 183 0.96 10.08 33.94
N PRO A 184 1.05 10.88 32.87
CA PRO A 184 1.45 12.28 33.01
C PRO A 184 0.54 12.91 34.05
N SER A 185 1.14 13.27 35.19
CA SER A 185 0.43 13.92 36.28
C SER A 185 -0.15 15.21 35.72
N PRO A 186 -1.45 15.50 35.91
CA PRO A 186 -1.97 16.81 35.54
C PRO A 186 -1.16 17.81 36.37
N ALA A 187 -0.32 18.59 35.70
CA ALA A 187 0.34 19.72 36.33
C ALA A 187 -0.77 20.53 37.01
N ALA A 188 -0.68 20.64 38.33
CA ALA A 188 -1.51 21.50 39.11
C ALA A 188 -1.29 22.93 38.60
N SER A 189 -2.16 23.40 37.70
CA SER A 189 -2.31 24.81 37.44
C SER A 189 -2.82 25.41 38.74
N ALA A 190 -1.88 25.96 39.50
CA ALA A 190 -2.16 26.78 40.66
C ALA A 190 -3.17 27.85 40.25
N ILE A 191 -4.30 27.85 40.93
CA ILE A 191 -5.21 28.99 40.99
C ILE A 191 -4.41 30.09 41.71
N THR A 192 -3.96 31.09 40.95
CA THR A 192 -3.70 32.41 41.53
C THR A 192 -4.83 33.31 41.09
N ASP A 193 -5.72 33.54 42.05
CA ASP A 193 -6.68 34.63 42.12
C ASP A 193 -5.96 35.99 41.97
N GLY A 194 -6.54 36.89 41.18
CA GLY A 194 -5.93 38.17 40.81
C GLY A 194 -6.70 38.89 39.71
N THR A 195 -7.88 39.39 40.08
CA THR A 195 -8.60 40.56 39.55
C THR A 195 -7.85 41.47 38.56
N ASP A 196 -8.41 41.67 37.36
CA ASP A 196 -8.99 42.94 36.88
C ASP A 196 -9.22 42.91 35.35
N ASP A 197 -10.51 42.99 35.00
CA ASP A 197 -11.09 43.93 34.03
C ASP A 197 -10.61 44.02 32.55
N GLU A 198 -11.65 43.92 31.68
CA GLU A 198 -11.89 44.71 30.46
C GLU A 198 -11.53 44.17 29.04
N PHE A 199 -12.62 44.03 28.23
CA PHE A 199 -12.76 44.28 26.78
C PHE A 199 -12.17 43.26 25.77
N PHE A 200 -12.75 42.96 24.60
CA PHE A 200 -14.06 43.15 23.93
C PHE A 200 -13.98 42.28 22.64
N TRP A 201 -15.12 41.82 22.11
CA TRP A 201 -15.21 40.99 20.90
C TRP A 201 -14.91 41.74 19.60
N GLY A 202 -14.42 41.00 18.60
CA GLY A 202 -14.43 41.35 17.18
C GLY A 202 -14.32 40.09 16.34
#